data_AF-A0A350ERF8-F1
#
_entry.id   AF-A0A350ERF8-F1
#
_cell.length_a   1.000
_cell.length_b   1.000
_cell.length_c   1.000
_cell.angle_alpha   90.00
_cell.angle_beta   90.00
_cell.angle_gamma   90.00
#
_symmetry.space_group_name_H-M   'P 1'
#
loop_
_entity.id
_entity.type
_entity.pdbx_description
1 polymer ?
#
loop_
_entity_poly.entity_id
_entity_poly.type
_entity_poly.pdbx_seq_one_letter_code
_entity_poly.pdbx_strand_id
1 'polypeptide(L)'
;EFAVWELPDHCARGSRIHGRACDDLIGVAAILATLVELRRSRIACHVIGAITRAEEVGFGGALALAAPAALPKTAMVISLETSREIAPVKMGSGVIIRVGDRSTVFDSEATRYLAEVANDLAAGRRGFAFQRALMSGGSCEGTVFSDAGWQTAAVCVALGNYHNCGPARRIAAEFVSRNDALGMVRLLVSAASRMAEFKSLTGRLRRRLRRLSRESGGRLRKTA
;
A
#
# COMPACT_ATOMS: atom_id res chain seq x y z
N GLU A 1 21.68 -6.59 -26.16
CA GLU A 1 21.67 -7.54 -25.04
C GLU A 1 21.28 -6.82 -23.76
N PHE A 2 20.67 -7.51 -22.80
CA PHE A 2 20.36 -7.00 -21.48
C PHE A 2 21.23 -7.73 -20.45
N ALA A 3 21.80 -6.99 -19.50
CA ALA A 3 22.57 -7.54 -18.39
C ALA A 3 21.94 -7.11 -17.06
N VAL A 4 22.14 -7.92 -16.02
CA VAL A 4 21.71 -7.62 -14.66
C VAL A 4 22.89 -7.80 -13.71
N TRP A 5 22.87 -7.11 -12.58
CA TRP A 5 23.90 -7.30 -11.56
C TRP A 5 23.93 -8.76 -11.07
N GLU A 6 25.14 -9.27 -10.84
CA GLU A 6 25.34 -10.56 -10.18
C GLU A 6 25.05 -10.41 -8.68
N LEU A 7 23.76 -10.44 -8.35
CA LEU A 7 23.22 -10.35 -7.00
C LEU A 7 22.27 -11.53 -6.76
N PRO A 8 22.02 -11.93 -5.50
CA PRO A 8 21.07 -13.00 -5.19
C PRO A 8 19.68 -12.70 -5.74
N ASP A 9 19.04 -13.69 -6.37
CA ASP A 9 17.66 -13.56 -6.86
C ASP A 9 16.72 -13.18 -5.72
N HIS A 10 16.74 -13.99 -4.64
CA HIS A 10 16.06 -13.71 -3.39
C HIS A 10 16.74 -14.47 -2.24
N CYS A 11 16.73 -13.90 -1.03
CA CYS A 11 17.22 -14.55 0.18
C CYS A 11 16.56 -13.95 1.42
N ALA A 12 15.84 -14.76 2.20
CA ALA A 12 15.34 -14.34 3.52
C ALA A 12 16.43 -14.56 4.58
N ARG A 13 16.90 -13.47 5.21
CA ARG A 13 17.93 -13.51 6.26
C ARG A 13 17.44 -12.76 7.49
N GLY A 14 17.19 -13.50 8.58
CA GLY A 14 16.65 -12.94 9.82
C GLY A 14 15.32 -12.20 9.59
N SER A 15 15.29 -10.90 9.90
CA SER A 15 14.10 -10.05 9.75
C SER A 15 13.96 -9.38 8.39
N ARG A 16 14.87 -9.64 7.44
CA ARG A 16 14.90 -8.99 6.12
C ARG A 16 14.79 -9.99 4.98
N ILE A 17 14.17 -9.53 3.90
CA ILE A 17 14.22 -10.18 2.60
C ILE A 17 15.20 -9.37 1.76
N HIS A 18 16.22 -10.03 1.22
CA HIS A 18 17.17 -9.46 0.28
C HIS A 18 16.90 -9.99 -1.12
N GLY A 19 17.17 -9.19 -2.14
CA GLY A 19 17.04 -9.63 -3.53
C GLY A 19 17.65 -8.63 -4.50
N ARG A 20 17.77 -9.04 -5.76
CA ARG A 20 18.21 -8.15 -6.84
C ARG A 20 17.14 -7.13 -7.23
N ALA A 21 15.87 -7.53 -7.19
CA ALA A 21 14.74 -6.72 -7.63
C ALA A 21 13.60 -6.79 -6.60
N CYS A 22 13.85 -6.32 -5.37
CA CYS A 22 12.77 -6.19 -4.40
C CYS A 22 11.75 -5.15 -4.89
N ASP A 23 12.23 -4.09 -5.57
CA ASP A 23 11.41 -3.19 -6.37
C ASP A 23 11.07 -3.82 -7.73
N ASP A 24 9.81 -4.13 -8.08
CA ASP A 24 8.65 -4.27 -7.20
C ASP A 24 8.19 -5.74 -7.07
N LEU A 25 9.12 -6.70 -7.12
CA LEU A 25 8.75 -8.11 -6.93
C LEU A 25 8.18 -8.40 -5.54
N ILE A 26 8.44 -7.54 -4.54
CA ILE A 26 7.76 -7.64 -3.24
C ILE A 26 6.27 -7.34 -3.38
N GLY A 27 5.88 -6.34 -4.17
CA GLY A 27 4.48 -6.07 -4.52
C GLY A 27 3.84 -7.25 -5.25
N VAL A 28 4.52 -7.81 -6.27
CA VAL A 28 4.05 -9.01 -6.99
C VAL A 28 3.85 -10.20 -6.05
N ALA A 29 4.83 -10.48 -5.18
CA ALA A 29 4.73 -11.55 -4.20
C ALA A 29 3.57 -11.33 -3.22
N ALA A 30 3.32 -10.09 -2.82
CA ALA A 30 2.21 -9.74 -1.95
C ALA A 30 0.83 -9.90 -2.62
N ILE A 31 0.71 -9.57 -3.91
CA ILE A 31 -0.51 -9.84 -4.70
C ILE A 31 -0.79 -11.34 -4.72
N LEU A 32 0.19 -12.15 -5.11
CA LEU A 32 0.03 -13.61 -5.19
C LEU A 32 -0.29 -14.22 -3.82
N ALA A 33 0.42 -13.81 -2.77
CA ALA A 33 0.19 -14.28 -1.41
C ALA A 33 -1.21 -13.89 -0.91
N THR A 34 -1.69 -12.69 -1.24
CA THR A 34 -3.06 -12.23 -0.91
C THR A 34 -4.10 -13.12 -1.58
N LEU A 35 -3.98 -13.38 -2.89
CA LEU A 35 -4.91 -14.25 -3.62
C LEU A 35 -4.93 -15.69 -3.07
N VAL A 36 -3.74 -16.25 -2.77
CA VAL A 36 -3.61 -17.57 -2.14
C VAL A 36 -4.29 -17.59 -0.77
N GLU A 37 -4.07 -16.59 0.07
CA GLU A 37 -4.65 -16.54 1.41
C GLU A 37 -6.17 -16.37 1.39
N LEU A 38 -6.69 -15.51 0.51
CA LEU A 38 -8.13 -15.34 0.30
C LEU A 38 -8.79 -16.65 -0.13
N ARG A 39 -8.15 -17.38 -1.06
CA ARG A 39 -8.63 -18.68 -1.52
C ARG A 39 -8.60 -19.73 -0.42
N ARG A 40 -7.50 -19.81 0.34
CA ARG A 40 -7.34 -20.76 1.47
C ARG A 40 -8.36 -20.51 2.57
N SER A 41 -8.61 -19.24 2.88
CA SER A 41 -9.58 -18.81 3.90
C SER A 41 -11.03 -18.86 3.40
N ARG A 42 -11.27 -19.23 2.13
CA ARG A 42 -12.61 -19.29 1.50
C ARG A 42 -13.41 -17.99 1.65
N ILE A 43 -12.72 -16.86 1.60
CA ILE A 43 -13.35 -15.54 1.72
C ILE A 43 -14.08 -15.25 0.41
N ALA A 44 -15.39 -14.99 0.50
CA ALA A 44 -16.20 -14.59 -0.63
C ALA A 44 -15.99 -13.09 -0.92
N CYS A 45 -15.06 -12.77 -1.81
CA CYS A 45 -14.78 -11.40 -2.26
C CYS A 45 -14.37 -11.36 -3.73
N HIS A 46 -14.58 -10.22 -4.38
CA HIS A 46 -14.11 -9.96 -5.73
C HIS A 46 -12.77 -9.21 -5.66
N VAL A 47 -11.68 -9.89 -6.05
CA VAL A 47 -10.33 -9.32 -6.07
C VAL A 47 -9.67 -9.67 -7.39
N ILE A 48 -9.02 -8.69 -8.00
CA ILE A 48 -8.21 -8.85 -9.21
C ILE A 48 -6.76 -8.54 -8.82
N GLY A 49 -5.86 -9.50 -9.06
CA GLY A 49 -4.41 -9.24 -8.97
C GLY A 49 -3.90 -8.84 -10.35
N ALA A 50 -3.47 -7.59 -10.50
CA ALA A 50 -2.86 -7.09 -11.72
C ALA A 50 -1.34 -7.00 -11.55
N ILE A 51 -0.59 -7.50 -12.52
CA ILE A 51 0.87 -7.41 -12.56
C ILE A 51 1.22 -6.69 -13.86
N THR A 52 1.78 -5.50 -13.73
CA THR A 52 2.22 -4.63 -14.82
C THR A 52 3.71 -4.82 -15.06
N ARG A 53 4.21 -4.29 -16.17
CA ARG A 53 5.64 -4.23 -16.52
C ARG A 53 5.95 -2.84 -17.01
N ALA A 54 7.23 -2.52 -17.12
CA ALA A 54 7.70 -1.26 -17.71
C ALA A 54 7.25 -0.02 -16.90
N GLU A 55 7.20 -0.15 -15.57
CA GLU A 55 6.97 0.97 -14.64
C GLU A 55 8.13 1.97 -14.74
N GLU A 56 9.37 1.47 -14.63
CA GLU A 56 10.63 2.23 -14.64
C GLU A 56 10.91 3.04 -15.91
N VAL A 57 10.15 2.79 -16.98
CA VAL A 57 10.25 3.51 -18.25
C VAL A 57 9.04 4.40 -18.53
N GLY A 58 8.28 4.75 -17.48
CA GLY A 58 7.15 5.67 -17.53
C GLY A 58 5.78 5.01 -17.45
N PHE A 59 5.61 4.04 -16.54
CA PHE A 59 4.31 3.41 -16.23
C PHE A 59 3.65 2.68 -17.40
N GLY A 60 4.43 2.18 -18.37
CA GLY A 60 3.89 1.67 -19.64
C GLY A 60 2.83 0.57 -19.45
N GLY A 61 3.03 -0.34 -18.51
CA GLY A 61 2.07 -1.39 -18.17
C GLY A 61 0.81 -0.86 -17.51
N ALA A 62 0.92 0.05 -16.52
CA ALA A 62 -0.24 0.69 -15.91
C ALA A 62 -1.05 1.51 -16.91
N LEU A 63 -0.39 2.29 -17.78
CA LEU A 63 -1.06 3.06 -18.84
C LEU A 63 -1.81 2.13 -19.80
N ALA A 64 -1.17 1.03 -20.22
CA ALA A 64 -1.79 0.03 -21.07
C ALA A 64 -2.95 -0.71 -20.39
N LEU A 65 -2.92 -0.87 -19.06
CA LEU A 65 -4.01 -1.48 -18.29
C LEU A 65 -5.16 -0.49 -18.04
N ALA A 66 -4.86 0.80 -17.92
CA ALA A 66 -5.82 1.87 -17.68
C ALA A 66 -6.57 2.31 -18.95
N ALA A 67 -5.98 2.15 -20.14
CA ALA A 67 -6.60 2.53 -21.41
C ALA A 67 -7.81 1.66 -21.84
N PRO A 68 -7.79 0.32 -21.73
CA PRO A 68 -8.94 -0.53 -22.04
C PRO A 68 -9.90 -0.67 -20.85
N ALA A 69 -11.12 -1.17 -21.10
CA ALA A 69 -12.07 -1.60 -20.07
C ALA A 69 -11.65 -2.91 -19.35
N ALA A 70 -10.35 -3.12 -19.16
CA ALA A 70 -9.78 -4.34 -18.58
C ALA A 70 -10.06 -4.45 -17.07
N LEU A 71 -10.25 -3.32 -16.39
CA LEU A 71 -10.66 -3.26 -14.99
C LEU A 71 -12.03 -2.57 -14.86
N PRO A 72 -12.93 -3.07 -14.00
CA PRO A 72 -14.19 -2.38 -13.71
C PRO A 72 -13.93 -0.97 -13.16
N LYS A 73 -14.60 0.06 -13.70
CA LYS A 73 -14.49 1.45 -13.19
C LYS A 73 -15.03 1.62 -11.77
N THR A 74 -15.84 0.68 -11.31
CA THR A 74 -16.37 0.62 -9.93
C THR A 74 -15.38 -0.01 -8.95
N ALA A 75 -14.27 -0.58 -9.42
CA ALA A 75 -13.26 -1.16 -8.54
C ALA A 75 -12.45 -0.07 -7.84
N MET A 76 -12.09 -0.33 -6.59
CA MET A 76 -11.00 0.39 -5.93
C MET A 76 -9.68 -0.21 -6.36
N VAL A 77 -8.76 0.62 -6.84
CA VAL A 77 -7.38 0.22 -7.15
C VAL A 77 -6.50 0.49 -5.93
N ILE A 78 -5.70 -0.51 -5.54
CA ILE A 78 -4.65 -0.36 -4.53
C ILE A 78 -3.33 -0.65 -5.24
N SER A 79 -2.54 0.38 -5.55
CA SER A 79 -1.19 0.16 -6.11
C SER A 79 -0.25 -0.26 -4.97
N LEU A 80 0.53 -1.31 -5.22
CA LEU A 80 1.53 -1.84 -4.29
C LEU A 80 2.88 -1.40 -4.81
N GLU A 81 3.74 -0.96 -3.91
CA GLU A 81 5.03 -0.39 -4.30
C GLU A 81 6.09 -0.73 -3.25
N THR A 82 7.34 -0.51 -3.61
CA THR A 82 8.38 -0.22 -2.63
C THR A 82 8.74 1.26 -2.65
N SER A 83 9.40 1.74 -1.59
CA SER A 83 9.86 3.13 -1.56
C SER A 83 11.02 3.30 -0.59
N ARG A 84 11.95 4.19 -0.91
CA ARG A 84 12.95 4.62 0.07
C ARG A 84 12.28 5.20 1.32
N GLU A 85 12.97 5.14 2.45
CA GLU A 85 12.50 5.82 3.67
C GLU A 85 12.40 7.34 3.45
N ILE A 86 11.26 7.92 3.82
CA ILE A 86 11.02 9.36 3.85
C ILE A 86 10.46 9.68 5.23
N ALA A 87 11.12 10.54 6.00
CA ALA A 87 10.68 10.86 7.36
C ALA A 87 9.19 11.28 7.37
N PRO A 88 8.36 10.72 8.27
CA PRO A 88 8.71 9.93 9.45
C PRO A 88 8.75 8.40 9.22
N VAL A 89 8.58 7.91 7.99
CA VAL A 89 8.51 6.49 7.66
C VAL A 89 9.83 5.78 7.93
N LYS A 90 9.76 4.61 8.56
CA LYS A 90 10.91 3.74 8.85
C LYS A 90 10.62 2.29 8.49
N MET A 91 11.61 1.60 7.93
CA MET A 91 11.58 0.16 7.70
C MET A 91 11.45 -0.59 9.04
N GLY A 92 10.65 -1.64 9.05
CA GLY A 92 10.37 -2.45 10.24
C GLY A 92 9.25 -1.89 11.12
N SER A 93 8.76 -0.69 10.83
CA SER A 93 7.64 -0.07 11.55
C SER A 93 6.27 -0.39 10.93
N GLY A 94 6.21 -1.37 10.03
CA GLY A 94 4.98 -1.85 9.40
C GLY A 94 4.72 -1.28 8.00
N VAL A 95 3.76 -1.89 7.30
CA VAL A 95 3.33 -1.48 5.96
C VAL A 95 2.87 -0.02 5.98
N ILE A 96 3.19 0.70 4.90
CA ILE A 96 2.88 2.12 4.76
C ILE A 96 1.62 2.26 3.92
N ILE A 97 0.59 2.89 4.46
CA ILE A 97 -0.54 3.40 3.69
C ILE A 97 -0.11 4.74 3.09
N ARG A 98 0.07 4.77 1.77
CA ARG A 98 0.45 5.99 1.03
C ARG A 98 -0.80 6.83 0.85
N VAL A 99 -0.78 8.06 1.37
CA VAL A 99 -1.89 9.02 1.20
C VAL A 99 -1.79 9.77 -0.14
N GLY A 100 -0.67 9.61 -0.82
CA GLY A 100 -0.31 10.23 -2.07
C GLY A 100 1.15 9.93 -2.38
N ASP A 101 1.58 10.43 -3.52
CA ASP A 101 2.96 10.40 -3.98
C ASP A 101 3.41 11.82 -4.38
N ARG A 102 4.47 11.95 -5.20
CA ARG A 102 4.96 13.26 -5.66
C ARG A 102 3.95 14.00 -6.55
N SER A 103 3.13 13.29 -7.30
CA SER A 103 2.25 13.84 -8.33
C SER A 103 0.80 13.95 -7.88
N THR A 104 0.35 13.02 -7.04
CA THR A 104 -1.08 12.83 -6.78
C THR A 104 -1.35 12.59 -5.30
N VAL A 105 -2.40 13.24 -4.79
CA VAL A 105 -3.03 12.88 -3.52
C VAL A 105 -4.12 11.86 -3.83
N PHE A 106 -4.05 10.69 -3.19
CA PHE A 106 -4.97 9.59 -3.45
C PHE A 106 -6.33 9.79 -2.79
N ASP A 107 -7.32 8.98 -3.19
CA ASP A 107 -8.70 9.15 -2.77
C ASP A 107 -8.86 9.10 -1.24
N SER A 108 -9.59 10.08 -0.71
CA SER A 108 -9.71 10.28 0.73
C SER A 108 -10.58 9.24 1.43
N GLU A 109 -11.51 8.59 0.71
CA GLU A 109 -12.30 7.47 1.25
C GLU A 109 -11.49 6.17 1.18
N ALA A 110 -10.81 5.90 0.07
CA ALA A 110 -9.98 4.71 -0.13
C ALA A 110 -8.82 4.63 0.88
N THR A 111 -8.04 5.70 1.02
CA THR A 111 -6.92 5.75 1.98
C THR A 111 -7.40 5.65 3.42
N ARG A 112 -8.60 6.17 3.72
CA ARG A 112 -9.22 6.06 5.05
C ARG A 112 -9.80 4.68 5.31
N TYR A 113 -10.38 4.03 4.31
CA TYR A 113 -10.81 2.65 4.39
C TYR A 113 -9.64 1.75 4.81
N LEU A 114 -8.50 1.84 4.12
CA LEU A 114 -7.30 1.09 4.48
C LEU A 114 -6.83 1.43 5.90
N ALA A 115 -6.86 2.70 6.31
CA ALA A 115 -6.45 3.10 7.65
C ALA A 115 -7.37 2.55 8.75
N GLU A 116 -8.69 2.55 8.54
CA GLU A 116 -9.65 1.95 9.47
C GLU A 116 -9.48 0.43 9.58
N VAL A 117 -9.26 -0.25 8.45
CA VAL A 117 -8.95 -1.69 8.43
C VAL A 117 -7.64 -1.97 9.18
N ALA A 118 -6.59 -1.18 8.93
CA ALA A 118 -5.30 -1.32 9.59
C ALA A 118 -5.37 -1.04 11.10
N ASN A 119 -6.16 -0.05 11.53
CA ASN A 119 -6.40 0.23 12.94
C ASN A 119 -7.09 -0.95 13.64
N ASP A 120 -8.14 -1.51 13.03
CA ASP A 120 -8.84 -2.67 13.58
C ASP A 120 -7.90 -3.88 13.67
N LEU A 121 -7.07 -4.10 12.64
CA LEU A 121 -6.04 -5.16 12.64
C LEU A 121 -5.00 -4.96 13.75
N ALA A 122 -4.50 -3.75 13.93
CA ALA A 122 -3.52 -3.42 14.97
C ALA A 122 -4.08 -3.62 16.38
N ALA A 123 -5.36 -3.30 16.59
CA ALA A 123 -6.04 -3.51 17.86
C ALA A 123 -6.29 -5.00 18.15
N GLY A 124 -6.62 -5.79 17.12
CA GLY A 124 -6.98 -7.20 17.28
C GLY A 124 -5.80 -8.19 17.22
N ARG A 125 -4.63 -7.77 16.75
CA ARG A 125 -3.52 -8.69 16.47
C ARG A 125 -2.17 -8.14 16.94
N ARG A 126 -1.61 -8.78 17.98
CA ARG A 126 -0.24 -8.49 18.44
C ARG A 126 0.75 -8.68 17.28
N GLY A 127 1.62 -7.68 17.08
CA GLY A 127 2.68 -7.72 16.07
C GLY A 127 2.26 -7.28 14.66
N PHE A 128 1.05 -6.75 14.46
CA PHE A 128 0.74 -5.94 13.28
C PHE A 128 1.00 -4.46 13.59
N ALA A 129 1.74 -3.80 12.71
CA ALA A 129 1.96 -2.36 12.74
C ALA A 129 1.77 -1.81 11.32
N PHE A 130 1.42 -0.53 11.24
CA PHE A 130 1.33 0.18 9.99
C PHE A 130 1.72 1.64 10.19
N GLN A 131 2.08 2.27 9.09
CA GLN A 131 2.41 3.69 9.01
C GLN A 131 1.45 4.34 8.01
N ARG A 132 1.24 5.65 8.11
CA ARG A 132 0.45 6.40 7.15
C ARG A 132 1.19 7.70 6.83
N ALA A 133 1.58 7.87 5.57
CA ALA A 133 2.43 8.99 5.16
C ALA A 133 2.21 9.38 3.69
N LEU A 134 2.60 10.60 3.37
CA LEU A 134 2.80 11.05 1.99
C LEU A 134 4.20 10.58 1.55
N MET A 135 4.27 9.82 0.47
CA MET A 135 5.54 9.27 -0.02
C MET A 135 5.98 10.04 -1.29
N SER A 136 6.50 11.25 -1.09
CA SER A 136 6.76 12.24 -2.14
C SER A 136 8.07 12.07 -2.93
N GLY A 137 8.81 10.98 -2.70
CA GLY A 137 10.13 10.76 -3.31
C GLY A 137 10.09 10.38 -4.81
N GLY A 138 8.91 10.10 -5.33
CA GLY A 138 8.63 9.68 -6.70
C GLY A 138 7.12 9.59 -6.93
N SER A 139 6.72 9.33 -8.16
CA SER A 139 5.32 9.03 -8.51
C SER A 139 5.22 7.52 -8.73
N CYS A 140 4.09 6.90 -8.40
CA CYS A 140 3.89 5.47 -8.61
C CYS A 140 2.74 5.18 -9.57
N GLU A 141 2.51 3.91 -9.92
CA GLU A 141 1.45 3.52 -10.86
C GLU A 141 0.04 3.92 -10.37
N GLY A 142 -0.14 4.11 -9.06
CA GLY A 142 -1.37 4.68 -8.49
C GLY A 142 -1.73 6.06 -9.08
N THR A 143 -0.75 6.88 -9.48
CA THR A 143 -1.01 8.15 -10.17
C THR A 143 -1.75 7.91 -11.50
N VAL A 144 -1.36 6.90 -12.27
CA VAL A 144 -1.99 6.57 -13.56
C VAL A 144 -3.45 6.17 -13.37
N PHE A 145 -3.74 5.30 -12.41
CA PHE A 145 -5.12 4.87 -12.16
C PHE A 145 -5.98 6.00 -11.58
N SER A 146 -5.40 6.83 -10.73
CA SER A 146 -6.10 8.01 -10.19
C SER A 146 -6.45 9.01 -11.28
N ASP A 147 -5.50 9.33 -12.17
CA ASP A 147 -5.70 10.24 -13.30
C ASP A 147 -6.77 9.69 -14.27
N ALA A 148 -6.74 8.38 -14.52
CA ALA A 148 -7.74 7.71 -15.35
C ALA A 148 -9.11 7.49 -14.67
N GLY A 149 -9.32 8.05 -13.46
CA GLY A 149 -10.62 8.17 -12.80
C GLY A 149 -11.02 6.99 -11.90
N TRP A 150 -10.11 6.08 -11.56
CA TRP A 150 -10.39 5.06 -10.55
C TRP A 150 -10.27 5.60 -9.14
N GLN A 151 -11.13 5.12 -8.23
CA GLN A 151 -10.91 5.29 -6.80
C GLN A 151 -9.62 4.57 -6.41
N THR A 152 -8.57 5.34 -6.12
CA THR A 152 -7.22 4.80 -5.98
C THR A 152 -6.67 5.06 -4.59
N ALA A 153 -6.03 4.05 -4.03
CA ALA A 153 -5.13 4.14 -2.89
C ALA A 153 -3.80 3.45 -3.25
N ALA A 154 -2.80 3.58 -2.38
CA ALA A 154 -1.57 2.80 -2.53
C ALA A 154 -1.02 2.38 -1.17
N VAL A 155 -0.29 1.28 -1.16
CA VAL A 155 0.49 0.81 -0.02
C VAL A 155 1.92 0.55 -0.45
N CYS A 156 2.87 0.71 0.46
CA CYS A 156 4.25 0.31 0.19
C CYS A 156 4.96 -0.24 1.40
N VAL A 157 6.13 -0.81 1.16
CA VAL A 157 7.12 -1.12 2.19
C VAL A 157 8.39 -0.31 1.96
N ALA A 158 9.09 0.00 3.05
CA ALA A 158 10.37 0.69 2.94
C ALA A 158 11.42 -0.22 2.29
N LEU A 159 12.22 0.35 1.39
CA LEU A 159 13.25 -0.31 0.61
C LEU A 159 14.64 0.23 0.93
N GLY A 160 15.56 -0.68 1.22
CA GLY A 160 16.98 -0.41 1.35
C GLY A 160 17.72 -0.71 0.05
N ASN A 161 18.79 0.06 -0.20
CA ASN A 161 19.60 0.00 -1.41
C ASN A 161 18.79 0.14 -2.70
N TYR A 162 17.84 1.09 -2.74
CA TYR A 162 17.01 1.41 -3.91
C TYR A 162 17.82 1.42 -5.22
N HIS A 163 17.38 0.67 -6.23
CA HIS A 163 18.09 0.46 -7.52
C HIS A 163 19.49 -0.14 -7.33
N ASN A 164 19.60 -1.06 -6.37
CA ASN A 164 20.85 -1.67 -5.91
C ASN A 164 21.95 -0.66 -5.51
N CYS A 165 21.60 0.59 -5.20
CA CYS A 165 22.55 1.63 -4.78
C CYS A 165 22.84 1.51 -3.27
N GLY A 166 23.87 0.76 -2.92
CA GLY A 166 24.31 0.56 -1.54
C GLY A 166 25.20 1.68 -0.97
N PRO A 167 25.60 1.56 0.31
CA PRO A 167 26.50 2.51 0.97
C PRO A 167 27.81 2.68 0.20
N ALA A 168 28.40 3.88 0.30
CA ALA A 168 29.63 4.23 -0.40
C ALA A 168 29.60 3.97 -1.92
N ARG A 169 28.41 4.10 -2.55
CA ARG A 169 28.18 3.92 -3.99
C ARG A 169 28.56 2.53 -4.50
N ARG A 170 28.43 1.50 -3.67
CA ARG A 170 28.65 0.10 -4.06
C ARG A 170 27.34 -0.52 -4.52
N ILE A 171 27.43 -1.41 -5.50
CA ILE A 171 26.30 -2.26 -5.90
C ILE A 171 26.01 -3.22 -4.75
N ALA A 172 24.76 -3.27 -4.30
CA ALA A 172 24.33 -4.13 -3.21
C ALA A 172 22.90 -4.62 -3.43
N ALA A 173 22.59 -5.82 -2.92
CA ALA A 173 21.23 -6.34 -2.95
C ALA A 173 20.27 -5.38 -2.24
N GLU A 174 19.10 -5.18 -2.86
CA GLU A 174 17.98 -4.53 -2.22
C GLU A 174 17.50 -5.33 -1.02
N PHE A 175 16.81 -4.66 -0.10
CA PHE A 175 16.19 -5.34 1.02
C PHE A 175 14.96 -4.64 1.58
N VAL A 176 14.02 -5.44 2.07
CA VAL A 176 12.82 -4.99 2.79
C VAL A 176 12.69 -5.69 4.14
N SER A 177 11.94 -5.09 5.05
CA SER A 177 11.50 -5.78 6.27
C SER A 177 10.55 -6.91 5.91
N ARG A 178 10.86 -8.13 6.37
CA ARG A 178 9.99 -9.30 6.21
C ARG A 178 8.64 -9.07 6.91
N ASN A 179 8.65 -8.42 8.07
CA ASN A 179 7.44 -8.15 8.83
C ASN A 179 6.54 -7.13 8.13
N ASP A 180 7.12 -6.13 7.45
CA ASP A 180 6.36 -5.11 6.73
C ASP A 180 5.71 -5.73 5.49
N ALA A 181 6.45 -6.56 4.75
CA ALA A 181 5.93 -7.29 3.58
C ALA A 181 4.79 -8.26 3.97
N LEU A 182 4.95 -9.02 5.05
CA LEU A 182 3.87 -9.87 5.59
C LEU A 182 2.70 -9.03 6.14
N GLY A 183 2.99 -7.87 6.73
CA GLY A 183 2.00 -6.90 7.17
C GLY A 183 1.14 -6.38 6.00
N MET A 184 1.77 -6.08 4.87
CA MET A 184 1.09 -5.68 3.64
C MET A 184 0.10 -6.75 3.18
N VAL A 185 0.51 -8.02 3.10
CA VAL A 185 -0.41 -9.13 2.75
C VAL A 185 -1.58 -9.21 3.74
N ARG A 186 -1.32 -9.10 5.05
CA ARG A 186 -2.40 -9.13 6.06
C ARG A 186 -3.38 -7.98 5.90
N LEU A 187 -2.88 -6.77 5.61
CA LEU A 187 -3.71 -5.61 5.36
C LEU A 187 -4.57 -5.81 4.11
N LEU A 188 -3.99 -6.30 3.01
CA LEU A 188 -4.70 -6.55 1.75
C LEU A 188 -5.76 -7.64 1.89
N VAL A 189 -5.46 -8.76 2.56
CA VAL A 189 -6.44 -9.82 2.85
C VAL A 189 -7.60 -9.26 3.68
N SER A 190 -7.31 -8.49 4.74
CA SER A 190 -8.35 -7.90 5.56
C SER A 190 -9.18 -6.88 4.78
N ALA A 191 -8.54 -6.02 3.99
CA ALA A 191 -9.20 -5.03 3.15
C ALA A 191 -10.08 -5.69 2.07
N ALA A 192 -9.66 -6.79 1.47
CA ALA A 192 -10.49 -7.55 0.55
C ALA A 192 -11.72 -8.18 1.25
N SER A 193 -11.50 -8.82 2.40
CA SER A 193 -12.57 -9.49 3.16
C SER A 193 -13.65 -8.55 3.70
N ARG A 194 -13.30 -7.27 3.87
CA ARG A 194 -14.15 -6.24 4.49
C ARG A 194 -14.68 -5.20 3.51
N MET A 195 -14.50 -5.41 2.20
CA MET A 195 -14.89 -4.42 1.20
C MET A 195 -16.41 -4.09 1.26
N ALA A 196 -17.24 -5.05 1.65
CA ALA A 196 -18.67 -4.82 1.88
C ALA A 196 -18.95 -3.80 3.01
N GLU A 197 -18.03 -3.62 3.95
CA GLU A 197 -18.12 -2.65 5.04
C GLU A 197 -17.60 -1.25 4.67
N PHE A 198 -17.17 -1.03 3.41
CA PHE A 198 -16.47 0.20 2.99
C PHE A 198 -17.14 1.49 3.51
N LYS A 199 -18.44 1.67 3.25
CA LYS A 199 -19.19 2.87 3.68
C LYS A 199 -19.36 2.96 5.20
N SER A 200 -19.48 1.82 5.88
CA SER A 200 -19.54 1.80 7.35
C SER A 200 -18.23 2.27 7.95
N LEU A 201 -17.10 1.76 7.45
CA LEU A 201 -15.75 2.05 7.92
C LEU A 201 -15.36 3.51 7.65
N THR A 202 -15.48 3.98 6.41
CA THR A 202 -15.12 5.37 6.04
C THR A 202 -16.02 6.40 6.72
N GLY A 203 -17.26 6.02 7.06
CA GLY A 203 -18.21 6.85 7.80
C GLY A 203 -17.92 7.02 9.29
N ARG A 204 -17.00 6.24 9.90
CA ARG A 204 -16.69 6.30 11.34
C ARG A 204 -16.27 7.69 11.79
N LEU A 205 -15.36 8.34 11.04
CA LEU A 205 -14.92 9.70 11.33
C LEU A 205 -16.09 10.69 11.35
N ARG A 206 -16.98 10.63 10.36
CA ARG A 206 -18.15 11.52 10.27
C ARG A 206 -19.08 11.32 11.47
N ARG A 207 -19.33 10.07 11.87
CA ARG A 207 -20.14 9.76 13.07
C ARG A 207 -19.50 10.31 14.34
N ARG A 208 -18.18 10.13 14.50
CA ARG A 208 -17.42 10.67 15.65
C ARG A 208 -17.50 12.20 15.70
N LEU A 209 -17.26 12.89 14.59
CA LEU A 209 -17.31 14.35 14.52
C LEU A 209 -18.71 14.89 14.81
N ARG A 210 -19.77 14.24 14.29
CA ARG A 210 -21.16 14.61 14.61
C ARG A 210 -21.47 14.47 16.10
N ARG A 211 -20.98 13.41 16.75
CA ARG A 211 -21.13 13.23 18.20
C ARG A 211 -20.42 14.34 18.97
N LEU A 212 -19.14 14.58 18.67
CA LEU A 212 -18.34 15.64 19.32
C LEU A 212 -18.97 17.03 19.13
N SER A 213 -19.49 17.32 17.94
CA SER A 213 -20.17 18.60 17.66
C SER A 213 -21.40 18.81 18.55
N ARG A 214 -22.21 17.77 18.78
CA ARG A 214 -23.37 17.83 19.69
C ARG A 214 -22.95 18.06 21.14
N GLU A 215 -21.93 17.33 21.59
CA GLU A 215 -21.39 17.45 22.96
C GLU A 215 -20.79 18.84 23.22
N SER A 216 -20.02 19.37 22.28
CA SER A 216 -19.40 20.70 22.39
C SER A 216 -20.42 21.83 22.26
N GLY A 217 -21.42 21.69 21.38
CA GLY A 217 -22.45 22.72 21.19
C GLY A 217 -23.26 23.00 22.47
N GLY A 218 -23.52 21.97 23.27
CA GLY A 218 -24.17 22.13 24.57
C GLY A 218 -23.29 22.81 25.63
N ARG A 219 -21.96 22.68 25.54
CA ARG A 219 -21.01 23.33 26.46
C ARG A 219 -20.79 24.79 26.10
N LEU A 220 -20.58 25.09 24.81
CA LEU A 220 -20.31 26.44 24.33
C LEU A 220 -21.50 27.39 24.49
N ARG A 221 -22.75 26.89 24.38
CA ARG A 221 -23.96 27.67 24.62
C ARG A 221 -24.25 27.98 26.10
N LYS A 222 -23.57 27.30 27.04
CA LYS A 222 -23.69 27.58 28.49
C LYS A 222 -22.68 28.63 28.96
N THR A 223 -21.67 28.92 28.14
CA THR A 223 -20.60 29.88 28.41
C THR A 223 -20.70 31.14 27.54
N ALA A 224 -21.77 31.26 26.74
CA ALA A 224 -22.14 32.43 25.95
C ALA A 224 -23.38 33.06 26.59
#